data_AF-A0A355F265-F1
#
_entry.id   AF-A0A355F265-F1
#
_cell.length_a   1.000
_cell.length_b   1.000
_cell.length_c   1.000
_cell.angle_alpha   90.00
_cell.angle_beta   90.00
_cell.angle_gamma   90.00
#
_symmetry.space_group_name_H-M   'P 1'
#
loop_
_entity.id
_entity.type
_entity.pdbx_description
1 polymer ?
#
loop_
_entity_poly.entity_id
_entity_poly.type
_entity_poly.pdbx_seq_one_letter_code
_entity_poly.pdbx_strand_id
1 'polypeptide(L)'
;MALHVVGVRHHSPACARLVEATIRAVRPRWVLIEGPSDMNGRLGELLLDHTPPLALFTFYQNEERTHASWSPFCRHSPEWLALQAARTVEAATYFMDLPAWTEAFAGVRNRY
;
A
#
# COMPACT_ATOMS: atom_id res chain seq x y z
N MET A 1 23.24 5.70 -1.68
CA MET A 1 21.93 5.08 -1.39
C MET A 1 21.64 4.07 -2.48
N ALA A 2 21.26 2.84 -2.12
CA ALA A 2 20.89 1.80 -3.09
C ALA A 2 19.37 1.68 -3.19
N LEU A 3 18.86 1.52 -4.41
CA LEU A 3 17.45 1.24 -4.67
C LEU A 3 17.22 -0.27 -4.66
N HIS A 4 16.25 -0.73 -3.89
CA HIS A 4 15.77 -2.11 -3.91
C HIS A 4 14.34 -2.11 -4.44
N VAL A 5 14.09 -2.85 -5.51
CA VAL A 5 12.76 -3.03 -6.10
C VAL A 5 12.34 -4.48 -5.91
N VAL A 6 11.18 -4.69 -5.29
CA VAL A 6 10.60 -6.02 -5.07
C VAL A 6 9.27 -6.06 -5.81
N GLY A 7 9.24 -6.78 -6.93
CA GLY A 7 7.98 -7.08 -7.62
C GLY A 7 7.14 -8.04 -6.79
N VAL A 8 5.83 -7.80 -6.70
CA VAL A 8 4.92 -8.61 -5.90
C VAL A 8 3.70 -9.04 -6.69
N ARG A 9 3.10 -10.16 -6.27
CA ARG A 9 1.72 -10.50 -6.60
C ARG A 9 0.88 -10.20 -5.37
N HIS A 10 -0.18 -9.40 -5.53
CA HIS A 10 -1.11 -9.11 -4.44
C HIS A 10 -1.62 -10.41 -3.82
N HIS A 11 -1.77 -10.42 -2.50
CA HIS A 11 -2.20 -11.59 -1.73
C HIS A 11 -1.34 -12.85 -1.94
N SER A 12 -0.04 -12.71 -2.22
CA SER A 12 0.89 -13.83 -2.27
C SER A 12 1.63 -14.02 -0.93
N PRO A 13 1.41 -15.15 -0.21
CA PRO A 13 2.14 -15.46 1.01
C PRO A 13 3.66 -15.60 0.80
N ALA A 14 4.10 -15.92 -0.42
CA ALA A 14 5.51 -15.99 -0.76
C ALA A 14 6.10 -14.59 -0.91
N CYS A 15 5.42 -13.71 -1.67
CA CYS A 15 5.86 -12.32 -1.82
C CYS A 15 5.84 -11.56 -0.49
N ALA A 16 4.84 -11.81 0.36
CA ALA A 16 4.76 -11.17 1.67
C ALA A 16 5.94 -11.51 2.58
N ARG A 17 6.33 -12.79 2.61
CA ARG A 17 7.54 -13.24 3.33
C ARG A 17 8.82 -12.66 2.73
N LEU A 18 8.91 -12.59 1.40
CA LEU A 18 10.07 -12.02 0.71
C LEU A 18 10.23 -10.53 1.06
N VAL A 19 9.15 -9.75 0.94
CA VAL A 19 9.14 -8.31 1.24
C VAL A 19 9.52 -8.04 2.69
N GLU A 20 8.92 -8.77 3.64
CA GLU A 20 9.28 -8.63 5.06
C GLU A 20 10.77 -8.94 5.29
N ALA A 21 11.27 -10.06 4.76
CA ALA A 21 12.67 -10.45 4.89
C ALA A 21 13.62 -9.41 4.29
N THR A 22 13.29 -8.88 3.10
CA THR A 22 14.08 -7.84 2.45
C THR A 22 14.14 -6.57 3.29
N ILE A 23 13.01 -6.07 3.79
CA ILE A 23 12.97 -4.84 4.61
C ILE A 23 13.78 -5.04 5.90
N ARG A 24 13.63 -6.19 6.57
CA ARG A 24 14.36 -6.50 7.81
C ARG A 24 15.88 -6.61 7.59
N ALA A 25 16.30 -7.16 6.46
CA ALA A 25 17.73 -7.32 6.13
C ALA A 25 18.36 -6.00 5.68
N VAL A 26 17.68 -5.26 4.80
CA VAL A 26 18.20 -4.01 4.22
C VAL A 26 18.13 -2.84 5.22
N ARG A 27 17.13 -2.83 6.10
CA ARG A 27 16.81 -1.72 7.03
C ARG A 27 16.81 -0.36 6.32
N PRO A 28 15.99 -0.19 5.27
CA PRO A 28 16.01 1.03 4.48
C PRO A 28 15.50 2.24 5.28
N ARG A 29 15.93 3.44 4.91
CA ARG A 29 15.38 4.69 5.47
C ARG A 29 13.94 4.95 5.01
N TRP A 30 13.58 4.48 3.81
CA TRP A 30 12.28 4.69 3.19
C TRP A 30 11.73 3.37 2.63
N VAL A 31 10.44 3.11 2.84
CA VAL A 31 9.70 2.02 2.21
C VAL A 31 8.53 2.64 1.45
N LEU A 32 8.55 2.48 0.12
CA LEU A 32 7.49 2.95 -0.77
C LEU A 32 6.65 1.76 -1.21
N ILE A 33 5.34 1.83 -0.99
CA ILE A 33 4.41 0.72 -1.16
C ILE A 33 3.41 1.12 -2.25
N GLU A 34 3.08 0.21 -3.15
CA GLU A 34 1.98 0.42 -4.08
C GLU A 34 0.66 0.59 -3.29
N GLY A 35 -0.02 1.72 -3.52
CA GLY A 35 -1.25 2.07 -2.81
C GLY A 35 -1.59 3.55 -2.99
N PRO A 36 -2.81 3.96 -2.60
CA PRO A 36 -3.33 5.30 -2.85
C PRO A 36 -2.55 6.37 -2.06
N SER A 37 -1.80 7.22 -2.76
CA SER A 37 -0.96 8.26 -2.14
C SER A 37 -1.75 9.36 -1.39
N ASP A 38 -3.03 9.55 -1.71
CA ASP A 38 -3.95 10.42 -0.95
C ASP A 38 -4.23 9.91 0.47
N MET A 39 -3.92 8.64 0.77
CA MET A 39 -4.02 8.07 2.11
C MET A 39 -2.78 8.28 2.98
N ASN A 40 -1.70 8.89 2.46
CA ASN A 40 -0.47 9.10 3.24
C ASN A 40 -0.69 9.93 4.52
N GLY A 41 -1.59 10.92 4.49
CA GLY A 41 -1.94 11.71 5.68
C GLY A 41 -2.66 10.91 6.78
N ARG A 42 -3.17 9.72 6.46
CA ARG A 42 -3.91 8.82 7.35
C ARG A 42 -3.24 7.45 7.50
N LEU A 43 -1.99 7.30 7.05
CA LEU A 43 -1.27 6.02 7.07
C LEU A 43 -1.19 5.40 8.48
N GLY A 44 -1.10 6.25 9.50
CA GLY A 44 -1.10 5.82 10.90
C GLY A 44 -2.35 5.02 11.32
N GLU A 45 -3.48 5.22 10.64
CA GLU A 45 -4.71 4.46 10.93
C GLU A 45 -4.59 2.99 10.57
N LEU A 46 -3.77 2.62 9.58
CA LEU A 46 -3.49 1.23 9.22
C LEU A 46 -2.57 0.54 10.23
N LEU A 47 -1.85 1.30 11.04
CA LEU A 47 -0.92 0.81 12.07
C LEU A 47 -1.58 0.66 13.44
N LEU A 48 -2.87 0.95 13.57
CA LEU A 48 -3.67 0.60 14.74
C LEU A 48 -3.79 -0.93 14.86
N ASP A 49 -4.31 -1.39 16.00
CA ASP A 49 -4.45 -2.82 16.30
C ASP A 49 -5.60 -3.46 15.50
N HIS A 50 -5.35 -3.68 14.20
CA HIS A 50 -6.29 -4.31 13.29
C HIS A 50 -5.98 -5.80 13.11
N THR A 51 -7.02 -6.60 12.96
CA THR A 51 -6.92 -7.98 12.48
C THR A 51 -7.43 -8.06 11.04
N PRO A 52 -6.56 -8.21 10.02
CA PRO A 52 -6.99 -8.42 8.65
C PRO A 52 -7.90 -9.66 8.49
N PRO A 53 -8.85 -9.67 7.53
CA PRO A 53 -8.89 -8.76 6.38
C PRO A 53 -9.53 -7.41 6.67
N LEU A 54 -8.96 -6.36 6.08
CA LEU A 54 -9.52 -5.01 6.04
C LEU A 54 -9.32 -4.45 4.64
N ALA A 55 -9.99 -3.35 4.30
CA ALA A 55 -9.76 -2.68 3.02
C ALA A 55 -9.68 -1.17 3.22
N LEU A 56 -8.79 -0.51 2.49
CA LEU A 56 -8.88 0.93 2.29
C LEU A 56 -9.94 1.19 1.22
N PHE A 57 -10.86 2.10 1.54
CA PHE A 57 -11.77 2.66 0.56
C PHE A 57 -11.30 4.05 0.17
N THR A 58 -11.07 4.27 -1.12
CA THR A 58 -10.82 5.60 -1.66
C THR A 58 -11.93 5.99 -2.61
N PHE A 59 -12.32 7.26 -2.54
CA PHE A 59 -13.45 7.80 -3.29
C PHE A 59 -13.14 9.22 -3.75
N TYR A 60 -13.57 9.50 -4.97
CA TYR A 60 -13.53 10.83 -5.54
C TYR A 60 -14.76 11.04 -6.42
N GLN A 61 -15.36 12.22 -6.34
CA GLN A 61 -16.47 12.61 -7.20
C GLN A 61 -16.38 14.09 -7.55
N ASN A 62 -16.63 14.40 -8.82
CA ASN A 62 -16.88 15.73 -9.34
C ASN A 62 -18.04 15.66 -10.36
N GLU A 63 -18.31 16.76 -11.09
CA GLU A 63 -19.40 16.84 -12.07
C GLU A 63 -19.24 15.86 -13.25
N GLU A 64 -18.01 15.50 -13.60
CA GLU A 64 -17.68 14.73 -14.80
C GLU A 64 -17.43 13.24 -14.51
N ARG A 65 -16.96 12.91 -13.30
CA ARG A 65 -16.60 11.55 -12.92
C ARG A 65 -16.84 11.22 -11.47
N THR A 66 -17.06 9.93 -11.23
CA THR A 66 -17.02 9.30 -9.92
C THR A 66 -16.05 8.13 -9.99
N HIS A 67 -15.14 8.04 -9.02
CA HIS A 67 -14.21 6.95 -8.86
C HIS A 67 -14.27 6.41 -7.42
N ALA A 68 -14.29 5.10 -7.30
CA ALA A 68 -14.29 4.40 -6.03
C ALA A 68 -13.40 3.17 -6.18
N SER A 69 -12.54 2.92 -5.19
CA SER A 69 -11.63 1.77 -5.20
C SER A 69 -11.53 1.15 -3.82
N TRP A 70 -11.39 -0.17 -3.80
CA TRP A 70 -11.10 -0.95 -2.62
C TRP A 70 -9.71 -1.54 -2.76
N SER A 71 -8.82 -1.23 -1.82
CA SER A 71 -7.50 -1.87 -1.69
C SER A 71 -7.53 -2.85 -0.51
N PRO A 72 -7.77 -4.15 -0.75
CA PRO A 72 -7.86 -5.14 0.31
C PRO A 72 -6.49 -5.50 0.89
N PHE A 73 -6.43 -5.66 2.21
CA PHE A 73 -5.29 -6.15 2.94
C PHE A 73 -5.66 -7.44 3.68
N CYS A 74 -4.89 -8.49 3.44
CA CYS A 74 -4.95 -9.75 4.16
C CYS A 74 -3.66 -9.93 4.96
N ARG A 75 -3.65 -10.87 5.91
CA ARG A 75 -2.43 -11.24 6.66
C ARG A 75 -1.28 -11.69 5.73
N HIS A 76 -1.58 -12.08 4.50
CA HIS A 76 -0.61 -12.49 3.49
C HIS A 76 -0.51 -11.51 2.30
N SER A 77 -1.00 -10.27 2.45
CA SER A 77 -0.75 -9.20 1.48
C SER A 77 0.69 -8.68 1.63
N PRO A 78 1.49 -8.62 0.57
CA PRO A 78 2.84 -8.07 0.62
C PRO A 78 2.89 -6.62 1.12
N GLU A 79 1.89 -5.82 0.80
CA GLU A 79 1.73 -4.43 1.19
C GLU A 79 1.47 -4.30 2.70
N TRP A 80 0.65 -5.20 3.25
CA TRP A 80 0.41 -5.27 4.70
C TRP A 80 1.69 -5.61 5.46
N LEU A 81 2.44 -6.61 4.98
CA LEU A 81 3.71 -6.99 5.60
C LEU A 81 4.77 -5.92 5.42
N ALA A 82 4.77 -5.19 4.30
CA ALA A 82 5.66 -4.05 4.09
C ALA A 82 5.41 -2.96 5.13
N LEU A 83 4.15 -2.57 5.37
CA LEU A 83 3.77 -1.59 6.40
C LEU A 83 4.29 -2.00 7.80
N GLN A 84 4.02 -3.25 8.20
CA GLN A 84 4.41 -3.76 9.51
C GLN A 84 5.93 -3.89 9.67
N ALA A 85 6.63 -4.39 8.64
CA ALA A 85 8.08 -4.52 8.64
C ALA A 85 8.77 -3.16 8.66
N ALA A 86 8.27 -2.19 7.88
CA ALA A 86 8.78 -0.83 7.84
C ALA A 86 8.67 -0.14 9.21
N ARG A 87 7.52 -0.27 9.89
CA ARG A 87 7.34 0.18 11.27
C ARG A 87 8.36 -0.45 12.22
N THR A 88 8.61 -1.74 12.08
CA THR A 88 9.53 -2.48 12.97
C THR A 88 10.99 -2.02 12.81
N VAL A 89 11.39 -1.60 11.62
CA VAL A 89 12.75 -1.07 11.36
C VAL A 89 12.83 0.46 11.42
N GLU A 90 11.73 1.12 11.82
CA GLU A 90 11.60 2.58 11.92
C GLU A 90 11.84 3.32 10.60
N ALA A 91 11.46 2.69 9.48
CA ALA A 91 11.54 3.30 8.15
C ALA A 91 10.37 4.27 7.91
N ALA A 92 10.65 5.39 7.25
CA ALA A 92 9.61 6.28 6.75
C ALA A 92 8.82 5.57 5.65
N THR A 93 7.49 5.53 5.76
CA THR A 93 6.65 4.69 4.90
C THR A 93 5.60 5.53 4.18
N TYR A 94 5.48 5.32 2.86
CA TYR A 94 4.52 6.03 2.03
C TYR A 94 3.92 5.10 0.98
N PHE A 95 2.64 5.34 0.68
CA PHE A 95 2.02 4.90 -0.55
C PHE A 95 2.52 5.74 -1.73
N MET A 96 2.83 5.08 -2.85
CA MET A 96 3.45 5.71 -4.03
C MET A 96 2.62 5.56 -5.32
N ASP A 97 1.41 5.01 -5.26
CA ASP A 97 0.54 4.90 -6.43
C ASP A 97 -0.44 6.09 -6.51
N LEU A 98 -1.10 6.24 -7.66
CA LEU A 98 -1.91 7.40 -7.97
C LEU A 98 -3.09 7.58 -6.98
N PRO A 99 -3.42 8.82 -6.62
CA PRO A 99 -4.53 9.10 -5.72
C PRO A 99 -5.88 8.95 -6.41
N ALA A 100 -6.96 8.76 -5.65
CA ALA A 100 -8.30 8.54 -6.22
C ALA A 100 -8.81 9.70 -7.09
N TRP A 101 -8.31 10.92 -6.84
CA TRP A 101 -8.68 12.11 -7.60
C TRP A 101 -7.95 12.24 -8.95
N THR A 102 -7.00 11.37 -9.29
CA THR A 102 -6.28 11.44 -10.57
C THR A 102 -7.21 11.23 -11.77
N GLU A 103 -6.89 11.88 -12.89
CA GLU A 103 -7.65 11.69 -14.15
C GLU A 103 -7.34 10.36 -14.83
N ALA A 104 -6.20 9.75 -14.52
CA ALA A 104 -5.81 8.45 -15.08
C ALA A 104 -6.80 7.32 -14.73
N PHE A 105 -7.66 7.49 -13.72
CA PHE A 105 -8.75 6.56 -13.41
C PHE A 105 -10.07 6.85 -14.11
N ALA A 106 -10.15 7.89 -14.95
CA ALA A 106 -11.34 8.14 -15.74
C ALA A 106 -11.67 6.91 -16.62
N GLY A 107 -12.87 6.37 -16.46
CA GLY A 107 -13.31 5.16 -17.17
C GLY A 107 -12.76 3.84 -16.62
N VAL A 108 -11.84 3.85 -15.65
CA VAL A 108 -11.30 2.64 -15.01
C VAL A 108 -12.20 2.26 -13.83
N ARG A 109 -12.95 1.17 -13.99
CA ARG A 109 -13.87 0.68 -12.94
C ARG A 109 -13.20 -0.24 -11.91
N ASN A 110 -12.06 -0.84 -12.25
CA ASN A 110 -11.36 -1.73 -11.35
C ASN A 110 -9.84 -1.58 -11.52
N ARG A 111 -9.15 -1.47 -10.38
CA ARG A 111 -7.71 -1.26 -10.27
C ARG A 111 -6.94 -2.58 -10.03
N TYR A 112 -7.68 -3.66 -9.70
CA TYR A 112 -7.15 -5.00 -9.34
C TYR A 112 -7.96 -6.15 -9.97
#